data_AF-A0A359GXF4-F1
#
_entry.id   AF-A0A359GXF4-F1
#
_cell.length_a   1.000
_cell.length_b   1.000
_cell.length_c   1.000
_cell.angle_alpha   90.00
_cell.angle_beta   90.00
_cell.angle_gamma   90.00
#
_symmetry.space_group_name_H-M   'P 1'
#
loop_
_entity.id
_entity.type
_entity.pdbx_description
1 polymer ?
#
loop_
_entity_poly.entity_id
_entity_poly.type
_entity_poly.pdbx_seq_one_letter_code
_entity_poly.pdbx_strand_id
1 'polypeptide(L)' 'SLDWQGFETLVAQVSLPVYALGGMTVSDVTEVRKRGGQGIAGIRCFRT' A
#
# COMPACT_ATOMS: atom_id res chain seq x y z
N SER A 1 -0.99 -12.35 6.94
CA SER A 1 -0.83 -10.98 6.42
C SER A 1 -0.06 -11.06 5.13
N LEU A 2 -0.36 -10.20 4.16
CA LEU A 2 0.47 -10.02 2.97
C LEU A 2 1.73 -9.25 3.39
N ASP A 3 2.91 -9.74 3.04
CA ASP A 3 4.15 -9.01 3.24
C ASP A 3 4.41 -8.05 2.07
N TRP A 4 5.43 -7.21 2.21
CA TRP A 4 5.74 -6.21 1.19
C TRP A 4 6.22 -6.82 -0.14
N GLN A 5 6.90 -7.96 -0.09
CA GLN A 5 7.32 -8.67 -1.30
C GLN A 5 6.11 -9.23 -2.06
N GLY A 6 5.14 -9.80 -1.34
CA GLY A 6 3.88 -10.25 -1.92
C GLY A 6 3.07 -9.10 -2.50
N PHE A 7 3.03 -7.95 -1.81
CA PHE A 7 2.38 -6.74 -2.34
C PHE A 7 2.98 -6.31 -3.67
N GLU A 8 4.30 -6.16 -3.75
CA GLU A 8 5.03 -5.76 -4.96
C GLU A 8 4.79 -6.74 -6.12
N THR A 9 4.78 -8.04 -5.83
CA THR A 9 4.51 -9.09 -6.81
C THR A 9 3.10 -8.98 -7.41
N LEU A 10 2.10 -8.59 -6.61
CA LEU A 10 0.73 -8.41 -7.07
C LEU A 10 0.55 -7.11 -7.85
N VAL A 11 1.18 -6.02 -7.37
CA VAL A 11 1.19 -4.73 -8.08
C VAL A 11 1.76 -4.88 -9.49
N ALA A 12 2.85 -5.63 -9.66
CA ALA A 12 3.50 -5.83 -10.95
C ALA A 12 2.63 -6.58 -11.99
N GLN A 13 1.55 -7.25 -11.57
CA GLN A 13 0.69 -8.04 -12.45
C GLN A 13 -0.45 -7.22 -13.09
N VAL A 14 -0.67 -5.98 -12.65
CA VAL A 14 -1.81 -5.16 -13.09
C VAL A 14 -1.37 -3.75 -13.48
N SER A 15 -2.09 -3.15 -14.42
CA SER A 15 -1.91 -1.74 -14.82
C SER A 15 -2.89 -0.79 -14.12
N LEU A 16 -3.65 -1.29 -13.15
CA LEU A 16 -4.61 -0.52 -12.36
C LEU A 16 -3.93 0.12 -11.15
N PRO A 17 -4.43 1.26 -10.64
CA PRO A 17 -3.99 1.80 -9.37
C PRO A 17 -4.24 0.82 -8.21
N VAL A 18 -3.20 0.50 -7.45
CA VAL A 18 -3.21 -0.39 -6.28
C VAL A 18 -2.90 0.40 -5.00
N TYR A 19 -3.68 0.15 -3.95
CA TYR A 19 -3.51 0.79 -2.66
C TYR A 19 -3.32 -0.26 -1.57
N ALA A 20 -2.30 -0.08 -0.71
CA ALA A 20 -2.06 -0.98 0.41
C ALA A 20 -3.12 -0.77 1.50
N LEU A 21 -3.63 -1.86 2.08
CA LEU A 21 -4.66 -1.85 3.11
C LEU A 21 -4.22 -2.77 4.27
N GLY A 22 -4.64 -2.41 5.48
CA GLY A 22 -4.49 -3.25 6.67
C GLY A 22 -3.54 -2.66 7.68
N GLY A 23 -4.02 -1.75 8.52
CA GLY A 23 -3.21 -1.15 9.59
C GLY A 23 -2.17 -0.13 9.13
N MET A 24 -2.29 0.39 7.91
CA MET A 24 -1.36 1.37 7.33
C MET A 24 -1.28 2.66 8.16
N THR A 25 -0.11 3.28 8.12
CA THR A 25 0.21 4.60 8.68
C THR A 25 0.58 5.58 7.58
N VAL A 26 0.50 6.89 7.84
CA VAL A 26 0.84 7.91 6.83
C VAL A 26 2.28 7.79 6.32
N SER A 27 3.21 7.32 7.17
CA SER A 27 4.61 7.06 6.77
C SER A 27 4.77 5.96 5.73
N ASP A 28 3.81 5.04 5.62
CA ASP A 28 3.89 3.92 4.67
C ASP A 28 3.68 4.35 3.21
N VAL A 29 3.16 5.56 2.97
CA VAL A 29 2.91 6.08 1.61
C VAL A 29 4.17 6.03 0.74
N THR A 30 5.32 6.41 1.30
CA THR A 30 6.59 6.38 0.57
C THR A 30 7.01 4.95 0.22
N GLU A 31 6.78 3.99 1.13
CA GLU A 31 7.14 2.60 0.91
C GLU A 31 6.25 1.94 -0.15
N VAL A 32 4.93 2.20 -0.10
CA VAL A 32 3.99 1.71 -1.12
C VAL A 32 4.38 2.21 -2.51
N ARG A 33 4.75 3.49 -2.64
CA ARG A 33 5.16 4.08 -3.92
C ARG A 33 6.45 3.47 -4.47
N LYS A 34 7.43 3.18 -3.61
CA LYS A 34 8.66 2.48 -4.04
C LYS A 34 8.38 1.10 -4.63
N ARG A 35 7.28 0.46 -4.21
CA ARG A 35 6.86 -0.89 -4.63
C ARG A 35 5.82 -0.88 -5.76
N GLY A 36 5.66 0.26 -6.44
CA GLY A 36 4.76 0.42 -7.58
C GLY A 36 3.29 0.72 -7.24
N GLY A 37 2.92 0.73 -5.95
CA GLY A 37 1.58 1.11 -5.52
C GLY A 37 1.39 2.63 -5.51
N GLN A 38 0.13 3.08 -5.45
CA GLN A 38 -0.22 4.49 -5.60
C GLN A 38 -0.41 5.19 -4.24
N GLY A 39 -0.74 4.43 -3.20
CA GLY A 39 -0.86 4.95 -1.84
C GLY A 39 -1.45 3.93 -0.85
N ILE A 40 -1.93 4.44 0.27
CA ILE A 40 -2.54 3.62 1.34
C ILE A 40 -4.04 3.87 1.43
N ALA A 41 -4.76 2.84 1.88
CA ALA A 41 -6.10 2.96 2.42
C ALA A 41 -6.01 2.90 3.96
N GLY A 42 -6.53 3.93 4.63
CA GLY A 42 -6.42 4.09 6.07
C GLY A 42 -7.79 4.21 6.75
N ILE A 43 -8.00 3.44 7.83
CA ILE A 43 -9.17 3.58 8.71
C ILE A 43 -8.81 4.37 9.96
N ARG A 44 -7.73 3.98 10.64
CA ARG A 44 -7.32 4.57 11.92
C ARG A 44 -6.31 5.70 11.79
N CYS A 45 -5.45 5.66 10.77
CA CYS A 45 -4.35 6.62 10.62
C CYS A 45 -4.79 8.04 10.20
N PHE A 46 -6.08 8.22 9.87
CA PHE A 46 -6.67 9.52 9.52
C PHE A 46 -7.73 10.00 10.51
N ARG A 47 -7.91 9.31 11.64
CA ARG A 47 -8.83 9.78 12.68
C ARG A 47 -8.19 10.97 13.41
N THR A 48 -8.97 12.02 13.60
CA THR A 48 -8.66 13.19 14.43
C THR A 48 -8.61 12.83 15.91
#